data_AF-A0A950NI44-F1
#
_entry.id   AF-A0A950NI44-F1
#
_cell.length_a   1.000
_cell.length_b   1.000
_cell.length_c   1.000
_cell.angle_alpha   90.00
_cell.angle_beta   90.00
_cell.angle_gamma   90.00
#
_symmetry.space_group_name_H-M   'P 1'
#
loop_
_entity.id
_entity.type
_entity.pdbx_description
1 polymer ?
#
loop_
_entity_poly.entity_id
_entity_poly.type
_entity_poly.pdbx_seq_one_letter_code
_entity_poly.pdbx_strand_id
1 'polypeptide(L)'
;DLARKLIRAIGRPAERFREDRLRLLRAVRFATTLQFDLEPATWEALRQQAGEITVVSAERIRDELNKILADPNRVTGLDRLESSGLLQVILPEVQAMRGCDQPVQFHPEGDVYVHTRLMLSLLPPDASLTLVWAVLLHDIGKPVTRTLDPEEGRIRFNGHDRVGAEMAEEIMIRLRFSNEETAAVVEAVRNHMVFKDAPQMRPAKLRRFMARPTFPIELELHRVDCAGSHGDLGVYEFLEQKRQEFAAEPLIPQPLITGHDLIAIGLTPGPRFRELLDAVQTSQLEGETRTKTDALALVEKLLQPGRTAGTASHHGHGDGVRTAEHGDHGEKRDD
;
A
#
# COMPACT_ATOMS: atom_id res chain seq x y z
N ASP A 1 15.80 0.07 39.82
CA ASP A 1 15.04 0.10 38.57
C ASP A 1 15.66 -0.72 37.45
N LEU A 2 16.92 -0.49 37.05
CA LEU A 2 17.59 -1.34 36.04
C LEU A 2 17.56 -2.84 36.36
N ALA A 3 17.95 -3.25 37.58
CA ALA A 3 17.89 -4.65 38.01
C ALA A 3 16.47 -5.22 38.06
N ARG A 4 15.45 -4.36 38.18
CA ARG A 4 14.02 -4.73 38.19
C ARG A 4 13.36 -4.58 36.82
N LYS A 5 14.10 -4.14 35.80
CA LYS A 5 13.59 -3.82 34.46
C LYS A 5 12.38 -2.87 34.48
N LEU A 6 12.46 -1.80 35.28
CA LEU A 6 11.41 -0.79 35.40
C LEU A 6 11.83 0.57 34.86
N ILE A 7 10.95 1.22 34.09
CA ILE A 7 11.01 2.64 33.75
C ILE A 7 10.13 3.39 34.75
N ARG A 8 10.74 4.30 35.51
CA ARG A 8 10.09 5.08 36.57
C ARG A 8 10.41 6.56 36.42
N ALA A 9 9.41 7.42 36.55
CA ALA A 9 9.66 8.86 36.64
C ALA A 9 10.31 9.23 37.99
N ILE A 10 11.23 10.19 37.98
CA ILE A 10 11.85 10.70 39.21
C ILE A 10 10.83 11.58 39.95
N GLY A 11 10.54 11.32 41.22
CA GLY A 11 9.57 12.10 41.98
C GLY A 11 8.14 11.80 41.53
N ARG A 12 7.31 12.85 41.34
CA ARG A 12 5.89 12.70 40.97
C ARG A 12 5.74 12.62 39.44
N PRO A 13 5.27 11.49 38.87
CA PRO A 13 5.22 11.32 37.41
C PRO A 13 4.44 12.42 36.67
N ALA A 14 3.30 12.84 37.22
CA ALA A 14 2.46 13.87 36.60
C ALA A 14 3.10 15.27 36.55
N GLU A 15 4.03 15.56 37.45
CA GLU A 15 4.83 16.80 37.40
C GLU A 15 5.92 16.67 36.33
N ARG A 16 6.56 15.51 36.22
CA ARG A 16 7.60 15.27 35.21
C ARG A 16 7.07 15.27 33.79
N PHE A 17 5.87 14.75 33.53
CA PHE A 17 5.26 14.85 32.20
C PHE A 17 4.80 16.28 31.88
N ARG A 18 4.39 17.07 32.88
CA ARG A 18 4.05 18.50 32.70
C ARG A 18 5.24 19.34 32.27
N GLU A 19 6.41 19.08 32.84
CA GLU A 19 7.66 19.79 32.48
C GLU A 19 8.08 19.55 31.02
N ASP A 20 7.88 18.33 30.50
CA ASP A 20 8.19 17.97 29.12
C ASP A 20 7.25 16.87 28.65
N ARG A 21 6.27 17.25 27.84
CA ARG A 21 5.25 16.34 27.31
C ARG A 21 5.81 15.27 26.39
N LEU A 22 6.99 15.48 25.81
CA LEU A 22 7.67 14.43 25.03
C LEU A 22 8.02 13.21 25.91
N ARG A 23 8.14 13.38 27.23
CA ARG A 23 8.42 12.27 28.14
C ARG A 23 7.35 11.18 28.12
N LEU A 24 6.11 11.48 27.70
CA LEU A 24 5.06 10.48 27.48
C LEU A 24 5.49 9.46 26.42
N LEU A 25 5.92 9.93 25.25
CA LEU A 25 6.44 9.08 24.18
C LEU A 25 7.80 8.46 24.52
N ARG A 26 8.70 9.21 25.19
CA ARG A 26 10.00 8.65 25.61
C ARG A 26 9.83 7.51 26.61
N ALA A 27 8.84 7.58 27.49
CA ALA A 27 8.53 6.50 28.43
C ALA A 27 8.14 5.23 27.67
N VAL A 28 7.24 5.34 26.68
CA VAL A 28 6.91 4.23 25.78
C VAL A 28 8.16 3.72 25.05
N ARG A 29 8.92 4.61 24.40
CA ARG A 29 10.14 4.25 23.67
C ARG A 29 11.14 3.51 24.54
N PHE A 30 11.50 4.05 25.71
CA PHE A 30 12.46 3.41 26.59
C PHE A 30 11.98 2.04 27.03
N ALA A 31 10.70 1.91 27.33
CA ALA A 31 10.12 0.66 27.77
C ALA A 31 10.07 -0.38 26.62
N THR A 32 9.87 0.06 25.37
CA THR A 32 10.03 -0.76 24.16
C THR A 32 11.46 -1.20 23.94
N THR A 33 12.40 -0.25 23.79
CA THR A 33 13.79 -0.53 23.40
C THR A 33 14.56 -1.32 24.46
N LEU A 34 14.26 -1.09 25.74
CA LEU A 34 14.90 -1.79 26.85
C LEU A 34 14.15 -3.07 27.24
N GLN A 35 12.95 -3.29 26.70
CA GLN A 35 12.03 -4.36 27.10
C GLN A 35 11.77 -4.34 28.61
N PHE A 36 11.46 -3.14 29.11
CA PHE A 36 11.18 -2.87 30.52
C PHE A 36 9.70 -2.56 30.72
N ASP A 37 9.20 -2.79 31.92
CA ASP A 37 7.86 -2.39 32.30
C ASP A 37 7.83 -0.93 32.80
N LEU A 38 6.69 -0.28 32.65
CA LEU A 38 6.46 1.03 33.26
C LEU A 38 5.99 0.81 34.69
N GLU A 39 6.62 1.50 35.64
CA GLU A 39 6.20 1.47 37.03
C GLU A 39 4.74 1.97 37.16
N PRO A 40 3.88 1.36 38.00
CA PRO A 40 2.44 1.61 37.97
C PRO A 40 2.02 3.08 38.11
N ALA A 41 2.65 3.87 38.99
CA ALA A 41 2.32 5.29 39.11
C ALA A 41 2.77 6.09 37.88
N THR A 42 3.88 5.71 37.26
CA THR A 42 4.38 6.28 36.00
C THR A 42 3.43 5.96 34.83
N TRP A 43 2.94 4.72 34.77
CA TRP A 43 1.95 4.29 33.76
C TRP A 43 0.63 5.03 33.90
N GLU A 44 0.09 5.12 35.11
CA GLU A 44 -1.20 5.78 35.36
C GLU A 44 -1.13 7.27 35.01
N ALA A 45 -0.06 7.96 35.41
CA ALA A 45 0.13 9.36 35.04
C ALA A 45 0.29 9.56 33.52
N LEU A 46 0.94 8.62 32.83
CA LEU A 46 1.07 8.66 31.37
C LEU A 46 -0.30 8.57 30.71
N ARG A 47 -1.15 7.63 31.13
CA ARG A 47 -2.52 7.47 30.62
C ARG A 47 -3.38 8.71 30.83
N GLN A 48 -3.36 9.26 32.03
CA GLN A 48 -4.15 10.45 32.38
C GLN A 48 -3.74 11.70 31.57
N GLN A 49 -2.52 11.73 31.04
CA GLN A 49 -1.95 12.89 30.38
C GLN A 49 -1.66 12.67 28.89
N ALA A 50 -2.05 11.53 28.32
CA ALA A 50 -1.81 11.18 26.93
C ALA A 50 -2.36 12.25 25.95
N GLY A 51 -3.54 12.81 26.24
CA GLY A 51 -4.17 13.89 25.46
C GLY A 51 -3.34 15.18 25.38
N GLU A 52 -2.41 15.37 26.31
CA GLU A 52 -1.57 16.57 26.38
C GLU A 52 -0.33 16.48 25.47
N ILE A 53 -0.14 15.37 24.74
CA ILE A 53 0.99 15.20 23.81
C ILE A 53 0.94 16.20 22.64
N THR A 54 -0.23 16.75 22.32
CA THR A 54 -0.48 17.66 21.19
C THR A 54 0.30 18.98 21.25
N VAL A 55 0.78 19.38 22.43
CA VAL A 55 1.63 20.58 22.58
C VAL A 55 3.07 20.35 22.11
N VAL A 56 3.46 19.10 21.87
CA VAL A 56 4.78 18.74 21.33
C VAL A 56 4.76 18.92 19.82
N SER A 57 5.81 19.52 19.26
CA SER A 57 5.98 19.67 17.82
C SER A 57 5.92 18.32 17.10
N ALA A 58 5.29 18.31 15.92
CA ALA A 58 5.12 17.13 15.08
C ALA A 58 6.42 16.37 14.81
N GLU A 59 7.53 17.07 14.56
CA GLU A 59 8.85 16.48 14.29
C GLU A 59 9.36 15.67 15.49
N ARG A 60 9.17 16.19 16.72
CA ARG A 60 9.58 15.50 17.95
C ARG A 60 8.70 14.29 18.23
N ILE A 61 7.40 14.37 17.90
CA ILE A 61 6.49 13.21 17.97
C ILE A 61 6.94 12.15 16.96
N ARG A 62 7.13 12.53 15.70
CA ARG A 62 7.64 11.68 14.62
C ARG A 62 8.94 10.99 15.02
N ASP A 63 9.90 11.73 15.57
CA ASP A 63 11.21 11.17 15.94
C ASP A 63 11.11 10.11 17.04
N GLU A 64 10.20 10.26 18.01
CA GLU A 64 9.99 9.21 19.02
C GLU A 64 9.18 8.03 18.45
N LEU A 65 8.18 8.26 17.59
CA LEU A 65 7.47 7.19 16.88
C LEU A 65 8.43 6.36 16.02
N ASN A 66 9.29 7.02 15.24
CA ASN A 66 10.30 6.34 14.41
C ASN A 66 11.20 5.44 15.25
N LYS A 67 11.66 5.90 16.42
CA LYS A 67 12.48 5.07 17.31
C LYS A 67 11.70 3.90 17.92
N ILE A 68 10.42 4.07 18.22
CA ILE A 68 9.55 2.99 18.73
C ILE A 68 9.33 1.93 17.63
N LEU A 69 9.01 2.39 16.42
CA LEU A 69 8.63 1.55 15.29
C LEU A 69 9.82 0.88 14.60
N ALA A 70 11.01 1.50 14.63
CA ALA A 70 12.24 0.88 14.12
C ALA A 70 12.71 -0.30 14.98
N ASP A 71 12.44 -0.27 16.29
CA ASP A 71 12.91 -1.31 17.21
C ASP A 71 12.30 -2.68 16.88
N PRO A 72 13.04 -3.81 17.04
CA PRO A 72 12.47 -5.14 16.84
C PRO A 72 11.26 -5.45 17.74
N ASN A 73 11.11 -4.76 18.88
CA ASN A 73 9.95 -4.86 19.78
C ASN A 73 8.82 -3.87 19.43
N ARG A 74 8.79 -3.35 18.19
CA ARG A 74 7.80 -2.38 17.70
C ARG A 74 6.35 -2.74 18.00
N VAL A 75 5.99 -4.02 17.97
CA VAL A 75 4.65 -4.50 18.30
C VAL A 75 4.27 -4.14 19.74
N THR A 76 5.15 -4.43 20.69
CA THR A 76 4.99 -4.03 22.10
C THR A 76 4.95 -2.50 22.24
N GLY A 77 5.71 -1.77 21.41
CA GLY A 77 5.65 -0.32 21.34
C GLY A 77 4.28 0.20 20.89
N LEU A 78 3.74 -0.36 19.81
CA LEU A 78 2.41 -0.03 19.29
C LEU A 78 1.32 -0.36 20.31
N ASP A 79 1.39 -1.53 20.96
CA ASP A 79 0.46 -1.92 22.03
C ASP A 79 0.48 -0.94 23.21
N ARG A 80 1.65 -0.40 23.56
CA ARG A 80 1.78 0.63 24.60
C ARG A 80 1.28 2.00 24.16
N LEU A 81 1.47 2.38 22.89
CA LEU A 81 0.87 3.59 22.34
C LEU A 81 -0.67 3.51 22.38
N GLU A 82 -1.23 2.36 22.02
CA GLU A 82 -2.66 2.09 22.03
C GLU A 82 -3.22 2.12 23.45
N SER A 83 -2.72 1.26 24.33
CA SER A 83 -3.23 1.11 25.71
C SER A 83 -3.01 2.34 26.60
N SER A 84 -2.08 3.22 26.21
CA SER A 84 -1.90 4.51 26.88
C SER A 84 -2.88 5.59 26.45
N GLY A 85 -3.55 5.42 25.31
CA GLY A 85 -4.34 6.46 24.65
C GLY A 85 -3.52 7.44 23.81
N LEU A 86 -2.18 7.28 23.74
CA LEU A 86 -1.34 8.12 22.88
C LEU A 86 -1.65 7.90 21.39
N LEU A 87 -1.93 6.65 20.98
CA LEU A 87 -2.23 6.32 19.59
C LEU A 87 -3.48 7.06 19.11
N GLN A 88 -4.56 7.07 19.90
CA GLN A 88 -5.79 7.79 19.59
C GLN A 88 -5.56 9.29 19.34
N VAL A 89 -4.60 9.89 20.04
CA VAL A 89 -4.31 11.33 19.94
C VAL A 89 -3.39 11.64 18.76
N ILE A 90 -2.42 10.77 18.48
CA ILE A 90 -1.38 11.02 17.49
C ILE A 90 -1.75 10.46 16.11
N LEU A 91 -2.32 9.25 16.05
CA LEU A 91 -2.72 8.54 14.83
C LEU A 91 -4.15 7.97 15.01
N PRO A 92 -5.18 8.83 15.15
CA PRO A 92 -6.57 8.38 15.26
C PRO A 92 -7.03 7.48 14.11
N GLU A 93 -6.44 7.64 12.93
CA GLU A 93 -6.69 6.82 11.74
C GLU A 93 -6.24 5.37 11.94
N VAL A 94 -5.09 5.17 12.59
CA VAL A 94 -4.59 3.83 12.99
C VAL A 94 -5.45 3.26 14.11
N GLN A 95 -5.87 4.09 15.08
CA GLN A 95 -6.79 3.66 16.14
C GLN A 95 -8.13 3.19 15.58
N ALA A 96 -8.64 3.82 14.52
CA ALA A 96 -9.90 3.46 13.87
C ALA A 96 -9.89 2.09 13.19
N MET A 97 -8.72 1.49 12.95
CA MET A 97 -8.60 0.12 12.47
C MET A 97 -9.06 -0.91 13.50
N ARG A 98 -9.00 -0.56 14.80
CA ARG A 98 -9.41 -1.45 15.90
C ARG A 98 -10.93 -1.62 15.89
N GLY A 99 -11.38 -2.87 15.88
CA GLY A 99 -12.79 -3.24 15.74
C GLY A 99 -13.34 -3.11 14.32
N CYS A 100 -12.51 -2.79 13.33
CA CYS A 100 -12.91 -2.84 11.92
C CYS A 100 -12.83 -4.30 11.44
N ASP A 101 -13.91 -5.07 11.59
CA ASP A 101 -13.96 -6.47 11.19
C ASP A 101 -13.65 -6.69 9.71
N GLN A 102 -12.99 -7.80 9.41
CA GLN A 102 -12.62 -8.23 8.06
C GLN A 102 -13.27 -9.58 7.70
N PRO A 103 -13.38 -9.93 6.41
CA PRO A 103 -13.90 -11.24 6.01
C PRO A 103 -13.01 -12.38 6.51
N VAL A 104 -13.54 -13.24 7.40
CA VAL A 104 -12.82 -14.33 8.08
C VAL A 104 -12.15 -15.32 7.11
N GLN A 105 -12.68 -15.48 5.90
CA GLN A 105 -12.06 -16.35 4.88
C GLN A 105 -10.64 -15.91 4.51
N PHE A 106 -10.40 -14.59 4.47
CA PHE A 106 -9.12 -14.01 4.09
C PHE A 106 -8.34 -13.55 5.31
N HIS A 107 -9.05 -13.12 6.36
CA HIS A 107 -8.49 -12.55 7.58
C HIS A 107 -8.94 -13.34 8.82
N PRO A 108 -8.48 -14.58 9.01
CA PRO A 108 -8.82 -15.39 10.20
C PRO A 108 -8.25 -14.81 11.51
N GLU A 109 -7.25 -13.93 11.43
CA GLU A 109 -6.58 -13.28 12.55
C GLU A 109 -7.45 -12.23 13.27
N GLY A 110 -8.42 -11.62 12.57
CA GLY A 110 -9.37 -10.68 13.16
C GLY A 110 -9.50 -9.35 12.42
N ASP A 111 -9.62 -8.27 13.20
CA ASP A 111 -9.83 -6.91 12.68
C ASP A 111 -8.57 -6.34 11.99
N VAL A 112 -8.75 -5.21 11.30
CA VAL A 112 -7.68 -4.53 10.56
C VAL A 112 -6.48 -4.17 11.46
N TYR A 113 -6.72 -3.79 12.72
CA TYR A 113 -5.65 -3.47 13.65
C TYR A 113 -4.85 -4.72 14.04
N VAL A 114 -5.51 -5.83 14.34
CA VAL A 114 -4.86 -7.12 14.65
C VAL A 114 -4.02 -7.60 13.46
N HIS A 115 -4.55 -7.49 12.25
CA HIS A 115 -3.84 -7.80 11.01
C HIS A 115 -2.56 -6.96 10.85
N THR A 116 -2.69 -5.63 10.93
CA THR A 116 -1.54 -4.70 10.84
C THR A 116 -0.49 -5.00 11.90
N ARG A 117 -0.93 -5.31 13.13
CA ARG A 117 -0.05 -5.66 14.25
C ARG A 117 0.71 -6.97 14.01
N LEU A 118 0.05 -7.95 13.39
CA LEU A 118 0.69 -9.21 12.99
C LEU A 118 1.73 -8.96 11.88
N MET A 119 1.41 -8.17 10.85
CA MET A 119 2.37 -7.82 9.79
C MET A 119 3.63 -7.14 10.35
N LEU A 120 3.48 -6.20 11.29
CA LEU A 120 4.61 -5.55 11.97
C LEU A 120 5.51 -6.55 12.72
N SER A 121 4.95 -7.66 13.21
CA SER A 121 5.71 -8.74 13.87
C SER A 121 6.50 -9.61 12.90
N LEU A 122 6.10 -9.66 11.63
CA LEU A 122 6.72 -10.44 10.56
C LEU A 122 7.85 -9.69 9.84
N LEU A 123 7.98 -8.38 10.08
CA LEU A 123 9.04 -7.56 9.53
C LEU A 123 10.40 -7.91 10.14
N PRO A 124 11.48 -7.88 9.35
CA PRO A 124 12.82 -8.14 9.87
C PRO A 124 13.25 -7.06 10.89
N PRO A 125 14.22 -7.36 11.77
CA PRO A 125 14.74 -6.42 12.75
C PRO A 125 15.28 -5.11 12.14
N ASP A 126 15.85 -5.18 10.95
CA ASP A 126 16.46 -4.08 10.19
C ASP A 126 15.54 -3.51 9.10
N ALA A 127 14.23 -3.78 9.17
CA ALA A 127 13.24 -3.20 8.27
C ALA A 127 13.37 -1.66 8.19
N SER A 128 13.33 -1.12 6.97
CA SER A 128 13.39 0.32 6.76
C SER A 128 12.16 1.01 7.37
N LEU A 129 12.34 2.24 7.86
CA LEU A 129 11.21 3.01 8.39
C LEU A 129 10.11 3.21 7.35
N THR A 130 10.47 3.38 6.08
CA THR A 130 9.49 3.46 4.98
C THR A 130 8.61 2.22 4.90
N LEU A 131 9.19 1.01 5.01
CA LEU A 131 8.42 -0.23 5.04
C LEU A 131 7.55 -0.34 6.31
N VAL A 132 8.10 0.02 7.47
CA VAL A 132 7.34 -0.02 8.73
C VAL A 132 6.14 0.91 8.69
N TRP A 133 6.29 2.12 8.17
CA TRP A 133 5.20 3.07 7.97
C TRP A 133 4.23 2.60 6.89
N ALA A 134 4.70 2.03 5.79
CA ALA A 134 3.83 1.45 4.76
C ALA A 134 2.96 0.32 5.36
N VAL A 135 3.53 -0.59 6.15
CA VAL A 135 2.76 -1.63 6.86
C VAL A 135 1.74 -1.02 7.82
N LEU A 136 2.16 -0.06 8.65
CA LEU A 136 1.26 0.59 9.61
C LEU A 136 0.07 1.29 8.93
N LEU A 137 0.27 1.79 7.71
CA LEU A 137 -0.68 2.66 7.02
C LEU A 137 -1.42 2.00 5.84
N HIS A 138 -1.04 0.82 5.37
CA HIS A 138 -1.57 0.25 4.11
C HIS A 138 -3.11 0.13 4.09
N ASP A 139 -3.68 -0.20 5.25
CA ASP A 139 -5.11 -0.51 5.41
C ASP A 139 -5.92 0.56 6.15
N ILE A 140 -5.35 1.74 6.43
CA ILE A 140 -6.04 2.80 7.19
C ILE A 140 -7.29 3.32 6.49
N GLY A 141 -7.43 3.06 5.18
CA GLY A 141 -8.63 3.39 4.41
C GLY A 141 -9.80 2.41 4.63
N LYS A 142 -9.56 1.21 5.19
CA LYS A 142 -10.62 0.19 5.37
C LYS A 142 -11.77 0.69 6.26
N PRO A 143 -11.55 1.29 7.45
CA PRO A 143 -12.64 1.75 8.31
C PRO A 143 -13.62 2.71 7.62
N VAL A 144 -13.11 3.66 6.82
CA VAL A 144 -13.94 4.69 6.16
C VAL A 144 -14.56 4.23 4.83
N THR A 145 -14.06 3.14 4.26
CA THR A 145 -14.60 2.54 3.01
C THR A 145 -15.42 1.28 3.26
N ARG A 146 -15.61 0.91 4.54
CA ARG A 146 -16.34 -0.29 4.93
C ARG A 146 -17.80 -0.21 4.48
N THR A 147 -18.19 -1.15 3.64
CA THR A 147 -19.58 -1.37 3.23
C THR A 147 -19.99 -2.81 3.50
N LEU A 148 -21.28 -3.04 3.74
CA LEU A 148 -21.87 -4.38 3.78
C LEU A 148 -22.58 -4.63 2.45
N ASP A 149 -22.27 -5.77 1.83
CA ASP A 149 -22.99 -6.25 0.67
C ASP A 149 -24.48 -6.45 1.03
N PRO A 150 -25.42 -5.80 0.34
CA PRO A 150 -26.84 -5.86 0.68
C PRO A 150 -27.47 -7.25 0.55
N GLU A 151 -26.91 -8.11 -0.32
CA GLU A 151 -27.49 -9.41 -0.64
C GLU A 151 -26.85 -10.53 0.20
N GLU A 152 -25.52 -10.50 0.36
CA GLU A 152 -24.77 -11.57 1.02
C GLU A 152 -24.28 -11.20 2.43
N GLY A 153 -24.45 -9.94 2.85
CA GLY A 153 -23.95 -9.43 4.13
C GLY A 153 -22.42 -9.38 4.23
N ARG A 154 -21.70 -9.55 3.11
CA ARG A 154 -20.23 -9.60 3.07
C ARG A 154 -19.61 -8.22 3.27
N ILE A 155 -18.57 -8.14 4.09
CA ILE A 155 -17.80 -6.90 4.28
C ILE A 155 -16.97 -6.61 3.03
N ARG A 156 -17.02 -5.37 2.54
CA ARG A 156 -16.22 -4.88 1.39
C ARG A 156 -15.52 -3.57 1.75
N PHE A 157 -14.35 -3.35 1.15
CA PHE A 157 -13.49 -2.17 1.33
C PHE A 157 -13.06 -1.60 -0.03
N ASN A 158 -14.03 -1.27 -0.89
CA ASN A 158 -13.74 -0.87 -2.26
C ASN A 158 -12.96 0.45 -2.29
N GLY A 159 -11.78 0.46 -2.92
CA GLY A 159 -10.94 1.66 -3.06
C GLY A 159 -10.21 2.10 -1.79
N HIS A 160 -10.11 1.22 -0.77
CA HIS A 160 -9.39 1.52 0.48
C HIS A 160 -7.90 1.82 0.27
N ASP A 161 -7.28 1.26 -0.78
CA ASP A 161 -5.92 1.53 -1.21
C ASP A 161 -5.74 3.01 -1.63
N ARG A 162 -6.67 3.52 -2.45
CA ARG A 162 -6.65 4.92 -2.89
C ARG A 162 -6.95 5.88 -1.74
N VAL A 163 -8.00 5.62 -0.97
CA VAL A 163 -8.39 6.45 0.18
C VAL A 163 -7.32 6.39 1.27
N GLY A 164 -6.78 5.21 1.54
CA GLY A 164 -5.69 4.99 2.48
C GLY A 164 -4.43 5.75 2.07
N ALA A 165 -4.11 5.81 0.78
CA ALA A 165 -2.97 6.60 0.29
C ALA A 165 -3.16 8.12 0.50
N GLU A 166 -4.37 8.63 0.30
CA GLU A 166 -4.72 10.04 0.58
C GLU A 166 -4.58 10.33 2.09
N MET A 167 -5.12 9.45 2.95
CA MET A 167 -4.96 9.56 4.40
C MET A 167 -3.50 9.45 4.86
N ALA A 168 -2.72 8.56 4.24
CA ALA A 168 -1.31 8.37 4.56
C ALA A 168 -0.52 9.65 4.23
N GLU A 169 -0.79 10.29 3.09
CA GLU A 169 -0.16 11.57 2.72
C GLU A 169 -0.45 12.65 3.77
N GLU A 170 -1.70 12.77 4.23
CA GLU A 170 -2.08 13.71 5.29
C GLU A 170 -1.33 13.45 6.60
N ILE A 171 -1.21 12.18 7.02
CA ILE A 171 -0.47 11.78 8.22
C ILE A 171 1.03 12.12 8.08
N MET A 172 1.63 11.80 6.94
CA MET A 172 3.06 12.03 6.69
C MET A 172 3.38 13.53 6.68
N ILE A 173 2.52 14.36 6.08
CA ILE A 173 2.62 15.83 6.10
C ILE A 173 2.42 16.36 7.53
N ARG A 174 1.41 15.86 8.25
CA ARG A 174 1.11 16.25 9.63
C ARG A 174 2.27 15.94 10.59
N LEU A 175 2.99 14.85 10.36
CA LEU A 175 4.19 14.45 11.08
C LEU A 175 5.49 15.04 10.53
N ARG A 176 5.41 15.90 9.49
CA ARG A 176 6.55 16.60 8.89
C ARG A 176 7.62 15.68 8.34
N PHE A 177 7.25 14.57 7.74
CA PHE A 177 8.19 13.75 6.96
C PHE A 177 8.71 14.52 5.74
N SER A 178 9.86 14.08 5.20
CA SER A 178 10.36 14.63 3.93
C SER A 178 9.43 14.27 2.77
N ASN A 179 9.52 15.02 1.67
CA ASN A 179 8.76 14.72 0.46
C ASN A 179 9.11 13.33 -0.10
N GLU A 180 10.38 12.92 0.01
CA GLU A 180 10.85 11.61 -0.45
C GLU A 180 10.25 10.48 0.38
N GLU A 181 10.31 10.56 1.71
CA GLU A 181 9.69 9.56 2.61
C GLU A 181 8.17 9.51 2.41
N THR A 182 7.54 10.68 2.29
CA THR A 182 6.09 10.79 2.06
C THR A 182 5.70 10.11 0.75
N ALA A 183 6.38 10.43 -0.35
CA ALA A 183 6.10 9.83 -1.65
C ALA A 183 6.28 8.31 -1.63
N ALA A 184 7.35 7.81 -1.00
CA ALA A 184 7.62 6.38 -0.94
C ALA A 184 6.57 5.59 -0.14
N VAL A 185 6.14 6.11 1.03
CA VAL A 185 5.08 5.47 1.83
C VAL A 185 3.74 5.54 1.10
N VAL A 186 3.37 6.71 0.56
CA VAL A 186 2.10 6.90 -0.16
C VAL A 186 2.02 6.02 -1.40
N GLU A 187 3.10 5.88 -2.16
CA GLU A 187 3.16 5.00 -3.32
C GLU A 187 3.00 3.53 -2.91
N ALA A 188 3.63 3.12 -1.80
CA ALA A 188 3.49 1.75 -1.31
C ALA A 188 2.05 1.43 -0.84
N VAL A 189 1.44 2.34 -0.08
CA VAL A 189 0.03 2.22 0.33
C VAL A 189 -0.90 2.23 -0.87
N ARG A 190 -0.69 3.10 -1.85
CA ARG A 190 -1.55 3.20 -3.05
C ARG A 190 -1.54 1.94 -3.90
N ASN A 191 -0.41 1.25 -3.98
CA ASN A 191 -0.21 0.16 -4.92
C ASN A 191 -0.29 -1.23 -4.30
N HIS A 192 -0.53 -1.36 -2.98
CA HIS A 192 -0.47 -2.65 -2.30
C HIS A 192 -1.46 -3.69 -2.89
N MET A 193 -2.63 -3.25 -3.37
CA MET A 193 -3.61 -4.13 -4.02
C MET A 193 -3.27 -4.52 -5.47
N VAL A 194 -2.29 -3.87 -6.11
CA VAL A 194 -1.94 -4.12 -7.53
C VAL A 194 -1.23 -5.46 -7.71
N PHE A 195 -0.58 -5.98 -6.67
CA PHE A 195 0.21 -7.22 -6.71
C PHE A 195 -0.61 -8.43 -7.15
N LYS A 196 -1.88 -8.51 -6.74
CA LYS A 196 -2.80 -9.60 -7.14
C LYS A 196 -2.93 -9.76 -8.66
N ASP A 197 -2.73 -8.67 -9.41
CA ASP A 197 -2.86 -8.63 -10.87
C ASP A 197 -1.51 -8.85 -11.59
N ALA A 198 -0.40 -8.99 -10.85
CA ALA A 198 0.95 -9.13 -11.40
C ALA A 198 1.11 -10.34 -12.33
N PRO A 199 0.58 -11.54 -12.00
CA PRO A 199 0.67 -12.71 -12.90
C PRO A 199 -0.02 -12.51 -14.25
N GLN A 200 -1.01 -11.62 -14.34
CA GLN A 200 -1.78 -11.34 -15.56
C GLN A 200 -1.22 -10.14 -16.34
N MET A 201 -0.16 -9.48 -15.86
CA MET A 201 0.44 -8.35 -16.56
C MET A 201 1.18 -8.79 -17.82
N ARG A 202 0.98 -8.04 -18.92
CA ARG A 202 1.83 -8.12 -20.11
C ARG A 202 3.30 -7.84 -19.74
N PRO A 203 4.29 -8.41 -20.45
CA PRO A 203 5.71 -8.24 -20.13
C PRO A 203 6.15 -6.77 -19.94
N ALA A 204 5.70 -5.86 -20.80
CA ALA A 204 6.01 -4.44 -20.65
C ALA A 204 5.45 -3.82 -19.36
N LYS A 205 4.20 -4.15 -19.01
CA LYS A 205 3.57 -3.66 -17.77
C LYS A 205 4.28 -4.24 -16.56
N LEU A 206 4.59 -5.53 -16.57
CA LEU A 206 5.30 -6.20 -15.48
C LEU A 206 6.71 -5.62 -15.26
N ARG A 207 7.48 -5.42 -16.33
CA ARG A 207 8.81 -4.79 -16.26
C ARG A 207 8.74 -3.37 -15.69
N ARG A 208 7.78 -2.55 -16.14
CA ARG A 208 7.54 -1.20 -15.58
C ARG A 208 7.12 -1.24 -14.12
N PHE A 209 6.24 -2.17 -13.76
CA PHE A 209 5.78 -2.38 -12.39
C PHE A 209 6.94 -2.72 -11.44
N MET A 210 7.82 -3.63 -11.86
CA MET A 210 9.01 -4.06 -11.12
C MET A 210 10.13 -3.01 -11.08
N ALA A 211 10.15 -2.09 -12.06
CA ALA A 211 11.17 -1.04 -12.15
C ALA A 211 10.87 0.20 -11.30
N ARG A 212 9.72 0.25 -10.63
CA ARG A 212 9.38 1.37 -9.73
C ARG A 212 10.38 1.45 -8.58
N PRO A 213 10.82 2.64 -8.17
CA PRO A 213 11.78 2.80 -7.07
C PRO A 213 11.33 2.14 -5.76
N THR A 214 10.02 2.17 -5.47
CA THR A 214 9.39 1.59 -4.28
C THR A 214 9.11 0.09 -4.38
N PHE A 215 9.34 -0.53 -5.54
CA PHE A 215 8.99 -1.95 -5.75
C PHE A 215 9.57 -2.90 -4.69
N PRO A 216 10.82 -2.77 -4.20
CA PRO A 216 11.32 -3.64 -3.14
C PRO A 216 10.53 -3.52 -1.82
N ILE A 217 10.09 -2.31 -1.48
CA ILE A 217 9.29 -2.03 -0.27
C ILE A 217 7.88 -2.60 -0.46
N GLU A 218 7.28 -2.36 -1.62
CA GLU A 218 5.96 -2.86 -1.96
C GLU A 218 5.88 -4.39 -2.01
N LEU A 219 6.92 -5.05 -2.56
CA LEU A 219 6.99 -6.49 -2.62
C LEU A 219 7.07 -7.11 -1.21
N GLU A 220 7.86 -6.51 -0.32
CA GLU A 220 7.95 -6.97 1.07
C GLU A 220 6.66 -6.68 1.85
N LEU A 221 6.02 -5.54 1.62
CA LEU A 221 4.68 -5.23 2.15
C LEU A 221 3.66 -6.30 1.74
N HIS A 222 3.63 -6.65 0.45
CA HIS A 222 2.76 -7.70 -0.07
C HIS A 222 3.08 -9.07 0.56
N ARG A 223 4.37 -9.41 0.72
CA ARG A 223 4.79 -10.67 1.35
C ARG A 223 4.26 -10.79 2.78
N VAL A 224 4.39 -9.74 3.59
CA VAL A 224 3.94 -9.76 5.01
C VAL A 224 2.43 -9.65 5.14
N ASP A 225 1.74 -8.99 4.21
CA ASP A 225 0.28 -8.96 4.12
C ASP A 225 -0.28 -10.37 3.90
N CYS A 226 0.20 -11.07 2.87
CA CYS A 226 -0.19 -12.45 2.61
C CYS A 226 0.19 -13.38 3.78
N ALA A 227 1.41 -13.27 4.33
CA ALA A 227 1.83 -14.08 5.47
C ALA A 227 1.04 -13.80 6.76
N GLY A 228 0.54 -12.57 6.93
CA GLY A 228 -0.27 -12.14 8.06
C GLY A 228 -1.79 -12.34 7.87
N SER A 229 -2.22 -12.94 6.76
CA SER A 229 -3.63 -13.17 6.43
C SER A 229 -3.87 -14.62 5.98
N HIS A 230 -3.98 -14.87 4.68
CA HIS A 230 -4.34 -16.15 4.08
C HIS A 230 -3.14 -17.08 3.82
N GLY A 231 -1.91 -16.58 3.92
CA GLY A 231 -0.67 -17.36 3.79
C GLY A 231 -0.27 -17.77 2.37
N ASP A 232 -0.98 -17.31 1.33
CA ASP A 232 -0.65 -17.63 -0.07
C ASP A 232 0.44 -16.68 -0.59
N LEU A 233 1.63 -17.21 -0.81
CA LEU A 233 2.79 -16.48 -1.32
C LEU A 233 3.02 -16.65 -2.83
N GLY A 234 2.08 -17.25 -3.57
CA GLY A 234 2.27 -17.58 -4.99
C GLY A 234 2.59 -16.37 -5.88
N VAL A 235 1.99 -15.20 -5.60
CA VAL A 235 2.31 -13.95 -6.31
C VAL A 235 3.72 -13.45 -5.96
N TYR A 236 4.11 -13.52 -4.69
CA TYR A 236 5.46 -13.16 -4.25
C TYR A 236 6.51 -14.07 -4.92
N GLU A 237 6.29 -15.38 -4.90
CA GLU A 237 7.17 -16.37 -5.55
C GLU A 237 7.27 -16.14 -7.06
N PHE A 238 6.15 -15.84 -7.73
CA PHE A 238 6.13 -15.46 -9.14
C PHE A 238 7.00 -14.23 -9.43
N LEU A 239 6.88 -13.17 -8.62
CA LEU A 239 7.66 -11.95 -8.79
C LEU A 239 9.16 -12.16 -8.52
N GLU A 240 9.50 -13.01 -7.54
CA GLU A 240 10.88 -13.42 -7.28
C GLU A 240 11.47 -14.23 -8.45
N GLN A 241 10.70 -15.16 -9.04
CA GLN A 241 11.11 -15.87 -10.24
C GLN A 241 11.34 -14.90 -11.42
N LYS A 242 10.44 -13.93 -11.61
CA LYS A 242 10.59 -12.90 -12.65
C LYS A 242 11.80 -12.00 -12.41
N ARG A 243 12.13 -11.70 -11.16
CA ARG A 243 13.34 -10.95 -10.80
C ARG A 243 14.60 -11.70 -11.22
N GLN A 244 14.62 -13.03 -11.05
CA GLN A 244 15.72 -13.88 -11.51
C GLN A 244 15.76 -13.97 -13.05
N GLU A 245 14.61 -14.15 -13.71
CA GLU A 245 14.49 -14.18 -15.18
C GLU A 245 15.01 -12.89 -15.82
N PHE A 246 14.71 -11.75 -15.22
CA PHE A 246 15.14 -10.45 -15.72
C PHE A 246 16.52 -10.02 -15.20
N ALA A 247 17.21 -10.79 -14.36
CA ALA A 247 18.47 -10.35 -13.75
C ALA A 247 19.61 -10.09 -14.76
N ALA A 248 19.55 -10.72 -15.93
CA ALA A 248 20.57 -10.56 -16.98
C ALA A 248 20.47 -9.23 -17.75
N GLU A 249 19.32 -8.55 -17.70
CA GLU A 249 19.06 -7.33 -18.45
C GLU A 249 18.38 -6.28 -17.57
N PRO A 250 18.60 -4.96 -17.78
CA PRO A 250 17.82 -3.95 -17.10
C PRO A 250 16.31 -4.18 -17.32
N LEU A 251 15.50 -4.05 -16.25
CA LEU A 251 14.04 -4.15 -16.36
C LEU A 251 13.50 -3.21 -17.45
N ILE A 252 14.06 -1.99 -17.49
CA ILE A 252 13.86 -1.01 -18.55
C ILE A 252 15.19 -0.82 -19.31
N PRO A 253 15.37 -1.46 -20.48
CA PRO A 253 16.56 -1.28 -21.30
C PRO A 253 16.60 0.11 -21.94
N GLN A 254 17.76 0.48 -22.48
CA GLN A 254 17.91 1.72 -23.25
C GLN A 254 16.96 1.73 -24.45
N PRO A 255 16.26 2.85 -24.71
CA PRO A 255 15.37 2.95 -25.86
C PRO A 255 16.09 2.69 -27.19
N LEU A 256 15.46 1.94 -28.10
CA LEU A 256 16.01 1.68 -29.44
C LEU A 256 16.09 2.92 -30.33
N ILE A 257 15.24 3.92 -30.06
CA ILE A 257 15.21 5.22 -30.72
C ILE A 257 14.96 6.34 -29.70
N THR A 258 15.32 7.55 -30.08
CA THR A 258 15.18 8.79 -29.31
C THR A 258 14.41 9.83 -30.13
N GLY A 259 14.11 10.98 -29.52
CA GLY A 259 13.54 12.11 -30.25
C GLY A 259 14.41 12.59 -31.42
N HIS A 260 15.74 12.45 -31.34
CA HIS A 260 16.63 12.80 -32.46
C HIS A 260 16.40 11.90 -33.68
N ASP A 261 16.10 10.63 -33.44
CA ASP A 261 15.82 9.68 -34.52
C ASP A 261 14.48 10.01 -35.20
N LEU A 262 13.48 10.43 -34.42
CA LEU A 262 12.21 10.93 -34.96
C LEU A 262 12.39 12.19 -35.82
N ILE A 263 13.27 13.11 -35.40
CA ILE A 263 13.61 14.31 -36.18
C ILE A 263 14.35 13.92 -37.46
N ALA A 264 15.28 12.96 -37.39
CA ALA A 264 16.05 12.50 -38.54
C ALA A 264 15.19 11.89 -39.65
N ILE A 265 14.04 11.29 -39.31
CA ILE A 265 13.05 10.80 -40.28
C ILE A 265 12.03 11.86 -40.71
N GLY A 266 12.24 13.13 -40.35
CA GLY A 266 11.45 14.27 -40.82
C GLY A 266 10.27 14.67 -39.94
N LEU A 267 10.14 14.14 -38.72
CA LEU A 267 9.07 14.56 -37.81
C LEU A 267 9.43 15.85 -37.07
N THR A 268 8.41 16.70 -36.86
CA THR A 268 8.56 17.92 -36.05
C THR A 268 8.25 17.62 -34.58
N PRO A 269 9.08 18.08 -33.62
CA PRO A 269 8.83 17.89 -32.20
C PRO A 269 7.44 18.35 -31.74
N GLY A 270 6.78 17.54 -30.91
CA GLY A 270 5.45 17.84 -30.36
C GLY A 270 4.92 16.73 -29.44
N PRO A 271 3.69 16.85 -28.92
CA PRO A 271 3.11 15.90 -27.96
C PRO A 271 3.13 14.44 -28.43
N ARG A 272 2.95 14.21 -29.74
CA ARG A 272 2.99 12.87 -30.37
C ARG A 272 4.34 12.16 -30.24
N PHE A 273 5.44 12.87 -29.97
CA PHE A 273 6.75 12.21 -29.76
C PHE A 273 6.70 11.27 -28.56
N ARG A 274 6.07 11.70 -27.45
CA ARG A 274 5.94 10.86 -26.26
C ARG A 274 5.15 9.59 -26.60
N GLU A 275 4.01 9.74 -27.27
CA GLU A 275 3.16 8.62 -27.68
C GLU A 275 3.93 7.60 -28.55
N LEU A 276 4.69 8.08 -29.54
CA LEU A 276 5.48 7.24 -30.44
C LEU A 276 6.63 6.53 -29.70
N LEU A 277 7.39 7.27 -28.90
CA LEU A 277 8.51 6.71 -28.13
C LEU A 277 8.02 5.72 -27.07
N ASP A 278 6.90 5.99 -26.42
CA ASP A 278 6.26 5.09 -25.45
C ASP A 278 5.73 3.81 -26.13
N ALA A 279 5.14 3.93 -27.31
CA ALA A 279 4.68 2.77 -28.09
C ALA A 279 5.85 1.87 -28.51
N VAL A 280 6.95 2.47 -28.99
CA VAL A 280 8.16 1.72 -29.34
C VAL A 280 8.79 1.08 -28.11
N GLN A 281 8.92 1.81 -27.00
CA GLN A 281 9.48 1.24 -25.77
C GLN A 281 8.59 0.11 -25.23
N THR A 282 7.27 0.22 -25.37
CA THR A 282 6.35 -0.87 -25.01
C THR A 282 6.59 -2.11 -25.87
N SER A 283 6.63 -1.96 -27.20
CA SER A 283 6.91 -3.08 -28.11
C SER A 283 8.31 -3.68 -27.91
N GLN A 284 9.30 -2.86 -27.54
CA GLN A 284 10.64 -3.30 -27.13
C GLN A 284 10.59 -4.18 -25.88
N LEU A 285 9.88 -3.73 -24.84
CA LEU A 285 9.73 -4.48 -23.58
C LEU A 285 8.92 -5.78 -23.76
N GLU A 286 8.13 -5.89 -24.82
CA GLU A 286 7.41 -7.12 -25.21
C GLU A 286 8.23 -8.06 -26.09
N GLY A 287 9.44 -7.63 -26.50
CA GLY A 287 10.34 -8.42 -27.35
C GLY A 287 9.92 -8.49 -28.83
N GLU A 288 8.91 -7.72 -29.21
CA GLU A 288 8.40 -7.59 -30.59
C GLU A 288 9.30 -6.69 -31.45
N THR A 289 9.87 -5.63 -30.85
CA THR A 289 10.81 -4.71 -31.51
C THR A 289 12.20 -4.91 -30.93
N ARG A 290 13.18 -5.28 -31.75
CA ARG A 290 14.54 -5.65 -31.26
C ARG A 290 15.65 -4.77 -31.79
N THR A 291 15.42 -4.10 -32.91
CA THR A 291 16.42 -3.25 -33.56
C THR A 291 15.91 -1.83 -33.77
N LYS A 292 16.84 -0.90 -33.97
CA LYS A 292 16.54 0.48 -34.36
C LYS A 292 15.70 0.54 -35.65
N THR A 293 15.97 -0.36 -36.60
CA THR A 293 15.24 -0.46 -37.85
C THR A 293 13.77 -0.85 -37.62
N ASP A 294 13.53 -1.87 -36.78
CA ASP A 294 12.17 -2.29 -36.42
C ASP A 294 11.40 -1.16 -35.73
N ALA A 295 12.08 -0.44 -34.84
CA ALA A 295 11.51 0.69 -34.12
C ALA A 295 11.05 1.82 -35.06
N LEU A 296 11.88 2.17 -36.05
CA LEU A 296 11.51 3.19 -37.06
C LEU A 296 10.37 2.71 -37.95
N ALA A 297 10.36 1.44 -38.35
CA ALA A 297 9.25 0.87 -39.14
C ALA A 297 7.92 0.88 -38.35
N LEU A 298 7.96 0.62 -37.03
CA LEU A 298 6.79 0.75 -36.16
C LEU A 298 6.30 2.20 -36.11
N VAL A 299 7.20 3.18 -36.00
CA VAL A 299 6.84 4.61 -36.03
C VAL A 299 6.14 4.95 -37.34
N GLU A 300 6.68 4.56 -38.49
CA GLU A 300 6.05 4.79 -39.79
C GLU A 300 4.64 4.21 -39.86
N LYS A 301 4.44 2.99 -39.34
CA LYS A 301 3.12 2.35 -39.24
C LYS A 301 2.14 3.13 -38.37
N LEU A 302 2.60 3.69 -37.25
CA LEU A 302 1.78 4.50 -36.32
C LEU A 302 1.44 5.90 -36.87
N LEU A 303 2.21 6.39 -37.86
CA LEU A 303 1.95 7.67 -38.52
C LEU A 303 0.89 7.56 -39.63
N GLN A 304 0.63 6.37 -40.16
CA GLN A 304 -0.39 6.17 -41.19
C GLN A 304 -1.79 6.44 -40.61
N PRO A 305 -2.60 7.32 -41.23
CA PRO A 305 -3.95 7.61 -40.75
C PRO A 305 -4.86 6.38 -40.95
N GLY A 306 -5.38 5.80 -39.85
CA GLY A 306 -6.50 4.86 -39.92
C GLY A 306 -6.43 3.51 -39.18
N ARG A 307 -5.55 3.30 -38.19
CA ARG A 307 -5.67 2.13 -37.29
C ARG A 307 -5.62 2.55 -35.82
N THR A 308 -6.77 3.01 -35.32
CA THR A 308 -7.10 2.88 -33.90
C THR A 308 -7.05 1.40 -33.51
N ALA A 309 -6.46 1.11 -32.35
CA ALA A 309 -6.45 -0.22 -31.76
C ALA A 309 -7.86 -0.83 -31.78
N GLY A 310 -8.00 -1.99 -32.43
CA GLY A 310 -9.25 -2.73 -32.46
C GLY A 310 -9.61 -3.21 -31.06
N THR A 311 -10.65 -2.62 -30.49
CA THR A 311 -11.48 -3.25 -29.47
C THR A 311 -12.01 -4.57 -30.01
N ALA A 312 -11.79 -5.66 -29.28
CA ALA A 312 -12.38 -6.96 -29.55
C ALA A 312 -13.92 -6.83 -29.57
N SER A 313 -14.52 -6.92 -30.74
CA SER A 313 -15.96 -6.96 -30.92
C SER A 313 -16.46 -8.39 -30.72
N HIS A 314 -17.32 -8.57 -29.71
CA HIS A 314 -18.20 -9.71 -29.54
C HIS A 314 -18.90 -10.08 -30.85
N HIS A 315 -18.86 -11.37 -31.20
CA HIS A 315 -19.72 -11.95 -32.22
C HIS A 315 -21.17 -11.99 -31.71
N GLY A 316 -22.00 -11.09 -32.24
CA GLY A 316 -23.45 -11.28 -32.28
C GLY A 316 -23.81 -12.06 -33.54
N HIS A 317 -24.46 -13.21 -33.38
CA HIS A 317 -25.01 -14.01 -34.46
C HIS A 317 -26.54 -13.85 -34.47
N GLY A 318 -27.05 -13.31 -35.57
CA GLY A 318 -28.22 -13.82 -36.29
C GLY A 318 -29.62 -13.47 -35.77
N ASP A 319 -30.18 -12.39 -36.32
CA ASP A 319 -31.63 -12.20 -36.43
C ASP A 319 -32.28 -13.30 -37.29
N GLY A 320 -33.41 -13.82 -36.81
CA GLY A 320 -34.33 -14.68 -37.54
C GLY A 320 -35.77 -14.31 -37.21
N VAL A 321 -36.32 -13.34 -37.93
CA VAL A 321 -37.73 -12.94 -37.89
C VAL A 321 -38.61 -14.04 -38.50
N ARG A 322 -39.61 -14.54 -37.74
CA ARG A 322 -40.91 -15.05 -38.26
C ARG A 322 -42.05 -14.84 -37.25
N THR A 323 -42.88 -13.86 -37.59
CA THR A 323 -44.35 -13.79 -37.54
C THR A 323 -45.20 -14.84 -36.79
N ALA A 324 -46.17 -14.28 -36.05
CA ALA A 324 -47.61 -14.59 -36.04
C ALA A 324 -48.21 -15.54 -34.97
N GLU A 325 -49.22 -14.95 -34.30
CA GLU A 325 -50.55 -15.49 -33.97
C GLU A 325 -50.82 -16.24 -32.65
N HIS A 326 -51.76 -15.65 -31.93
CA HIS A 326 -52.86 -16.17 -31.10
C HIS A 326 -52.78 -17.56 -30.44
N GLY A 327 -53.09 -17.58 -29.15
CA GLY A 327 -53.55 -18.77 -28.42
C GLY A 327 -53.99 -18.43 -27.00
N ASP A 328 -55.31 -18.40 -26.81
CA ASP A 328 -56.07 -18.32 -25.55
C ASP A 328 -55.93 -19.60 -24.68
N HIS A 329 -56.46 -19.56 -23.45
CA HIS A 329 -56.64 -20.57 -22.38
C HIS A 329 -55.58 -20.52 -21.26
N GLY A 330 -55.90 -20.19 -20.00
CA GLY A 330 -56.94 -20.78 -19.12
C GLY A 330 -56.36 -22.10 -18.56
N GLU A 331 -55.94 -22.24 -17.30
CA GLU A 331 -56.67 -22.34 -16.02
C GLU A 331 -55.60 -22.51 -14.91
N LYS A 332 -55.67 -21.89 -13.72
CA LYS A 332 -56.51 -22.19 -12.54
C LYS A 332 -55.99 -23.38 -11.68
N ARG A 333 -55.87 -23.09 -10.38
CA ARG A 333 -55.93 -23.97 -9.17
C ARG A 333 -54.61 -24.50 -8.60
N ASP A 334 -54.27 -24.06 -7.38
CA ASP A 334 -54.58 -24.64 -6.03
C ASP A 334 -53.48 -25.70 -5.72
N ASP A 335 -52.69 -25.65 -4.65
CA ASP A 335 -52.87 -25.22 -3.25
C ASP A 335 -51.67 -24.43 -2.69
#